data_AF-A0A2N6L444-F1
#
_entry.id   AF-A0A2N6L444-F1
#
_cell.length_a   1.000
_cell.length_b   1.000
_cell.length_c   1.000
_cell.angle_alpha   90.00
_cell.angle_beta   90.00
_cell.angle_gamma   90.00
#
_symmetry.space_group_name_H-M   'P 1'
#
loop_
_entity.id
_entity.type
_entity.pdbx_description
1 polymer ?
#
loop_
_entity_poly.entity_id
_entity_poly.type
_entity_poly.pdbx_seq_one_letter_code
_entity_poly.pdbx_strand_id
1 'polypeptide(L)'
;GWTGAATLGALFLMTLIGMSGAVTALGDTLLHLDVIHTNPVVGETLLALRIYHPTLAVGIAFYMLVVLTRLMLDRPSPTAYRLGIGFNLLYVAQLGLGLLNVWLKAPVWMQLVHLLITDILWIMLVVFSATILATRPQEKPAPVRV
;
A
#
# COMPACT_ATOMS: atom_id res chain seq x y z
N GLY A 1 -20.60 -2.48 -9.35
CA GLY A 1 -20.35 -3.94 -9.33
C GLY A 1 -19.08 -4.25 -8.56
N TRP A 2 -18.85 -5.52 -8.21
CA TRP A 2 -17.71 -5.98 -7.38
C TRP A 2 -16.37 -5.36 -7.79
N THR A 3 -16.02 -5.41 -9.08
CA THR A 3 -14.75 -4.86 -9.60
C THR A 3 -14.54 -3.39 -9.21
N GLY A 4 -15.55 -2.52 -9.43
CA GLY A 4 -15.43 -1.11 -9.10
C GLY A 4 -15.30 -0.84 -7.60
N ALA A 5 -16.06 -1.57 -6.78
CA ALA A 5 -15.98 -1.43 -5.32
C ALA A 5 -14.64 -1.92 -4.78
N ALA A 6 -14.12 -3.03 -5.31
CA ALA A 6 -12.81 -3.58 -4.95
C ALA A 6 -11.66 -2.65 -5.36
N THR A 7 -11.70 -2.11 -6.59
CA THR A 7 -10.72 -1.12 -7.06
C THR A 7 -10.75 0.16 -6.21
N LEU A 8 -11.94 0.68 -5.91
CA LEU A 8 -12.07 1.86 -5.06
C LEU A 8 -11.56 1.60 -3.64
N GLY A 9 -11.89 0.42 -3.08
CA GLY A 9 -11.39 0.00 -1.77
C GLY A 9 -9.87 -0.07 -1.72
N ALA A 10 -9.23 -0.64 -2.75
CA ALA A 10 -7.77 -0.66 -2.86
C ALA A 10 -7.18 0.76 -2.88
N LEU A 11 -7.68 1.64 -3.75
CA LEU A 11 -7.20 3.03 -3.82
C LEU A 11 -7.37 3.76 -2.49
N PHE A 12 -8.54 3.64 -1.85
CA PHE A 12 -8.82 4.26 -0.57
C PHE A 12 -7.88 3.76 0.54
N LEU A 13 -7.71 2.45 0.66
CA LEU A 13 -6.83 1.86 1.68
C LEU A 13 -5.37 2.25 1.43
N MET A 14 -4.91 2.30 0.17
CA MET A 14 -3.57 2.75 -0.16
C MET A 14 -3.34 4.22 0.24
N THR A 15 -4.33 5.09 0.02
CA THR A 15 -4.28 6.49 0.49
C THR A 15 -4.22 6.56 2.02
N LEU A 16 -5.06 5.79 2.72
CA LEU A 16 -5.10 5.76 4.18
C LEU A 16 -3.76 5.33 4.78
N ILE A 17 -3.14 4.26 4.24
CA ILE A 17 -1.85 3.80 4.74
C ILE A 17 -0.73 4.80 4.42
N GLY A 18 -0.75 5.42 3.24
CA GLY A 18 0.19 6.48 2.87
C GLY A 18 0.12 7.68 3.81
N MET A 19 -1.09 8.14 4.14
CA MET A 19 -1.29 9.22 5.12
C MET A 19 -0.76 8.85 6.51
N SER A 20 -1.09 7.65 7.01
CA SER A 20 -0.60 7.19 8.32
C SER A 20 0.94 7.06 8.36
N GLY A 21 1.55 6.63 7.25
CA GLY A 21 3.00 6.51 7.10
C GLY A 21 3.69 7.87 7.08
N ALA A 22 3.12 8.85 6.36
CA ALA A 22 3.63 10.22 6.35
C ALA A 22 3.61 10.86 7.75
N VAL A 23 2.54 10.67 8.52
CA VAL A 23 2.46 11.14 9.92
C VAL A 23 3.50 10.45 10.80
N THR A 24 3.71 9.14 10.61
CA THR A 24 4.73 8.37 11.34
C THR A 24 6.15 8.88 11.04
N ALA A 25 6.48 9.07 9.76
CA ALA A 25 7.76 9.59 9.30
C ALA A 25 8.03 11.03 9.80
N LEU A 26 6.99 11.88 9.83
CA LEU A 26 7.07 13.21 10.44
C LEU A 26 7.42 13.11 11.93
N GLY A 27 6.73 12.24 12.68
CA GLY A 27 7.04 11.99 14.08
C GLY A 27 8.47 11.50 14.28
N ASP A 28 8.95 10.57 13.45
CA ASP A 28 10.33 10.05 13.49
C ASP A 28 11.36 11.14 13.24
N THR A 29 11.09 12.03 12.28
CA THR A 29 11.95 13.16 11.96
C THR A 29 12.02 14.16 13.13
N LEU A 30 10.89 14.49 13.76
CA LEU A 30 10.87 15.40 14.91
C LEU A 30 11.59 14.80 16.14
N LEU A 31 11.52 13.48 16.34
CA LEU A 31 12.34 12.80 17.36
C LEU A 31 13.82 12.86 17.02
N HIS A 32 14.19 12.59 15.77
CA HIS A 32 15.59 12.59 15.33
C HIS A 32 16.26 13.96 15.49
N LEU A 33 15.49 15.04 15.32
CA LEU A 33 15.95 16.42 15.47
C LEU A 33 15.86 16.95 16.91
N ASP A 34 15.41 16.15 17.88
CA ASP A 34 15.24 16.54 19.30
C ASP A 34 14.32 17.75 19.54
N VAL A 35 13.37 17.98 18.62
CA VAL A 35 12.40 19.10 18.71
C VAL A 35 10.98 18.65 19.09
N ILE A 36 10.77 17.34 19.27
CA ILE A 36 9.43 16.83 19.59
C ILE A 36 8.89 17.35 20.92
N HIS A 37 9.79 17.70 21.85
CA HIS A 37 9.47 18.14 23.21
C HIS A 37 8.97 19.59 23.25
N THR A 38 9.11 20.35 22.16
CA THR A 38 8.64 21.75 22.07
C THR A 38 7.12 21.86 22.23
N ASN A 39 6.37 20.81 21.91
CA ASN A 39 4.94 20.72 22.21
C ASN A 39 4.60 19.30 22.72
N PRO A 40 4.46 19.11 24.04
CA PRO A 40 4.23 17.79 24.63
C PRO A 40 2.98 17.09 24.09
N VAL A 41 1.88 17.83 23.86
CA VAL A 41 0.63 17.27 23.36
C VAL A 41 0.82 16.69 21.95
N VAL A 42 1.49 17.44 21.06
CA VAL A 42 1.78 16.98 19.71
C VAL A 42 2.75 15.80 19.75
N GLY A 43 3.80 15.88 20.57
CA GLY A 43 4.79 14.81 20.69
C GLY A 43 4.20 13.48 21.15
N GLU A 44 3.43 13.49 22.24
CA GLU A 44 2.75 12.29 22.75
C GLU A 44 1.77 11.71 21.72
N THR A 45 1.01 12.58 21.04
CA THR A 45 0.07 12.15 19.99
C THR A 45 0.81 11.46 18.84
N LEU A 46 1.90 12.05 18.34
CA LEU A 46 2.69 11.48 17.24
C LEU A 46 3.35 10.16 17.63
N LEU A 47 3.79 10.01 18.89
CA LEU A 47 4.34 8.74 19.39
C LEU A 47 3.26 7.66 19.46
N ALA A 48 2.08 7.99 19.98
CA ALA A 48 0.95 7.06 20.07
C ALA A 48 0.50 6.57 18.68
N LEU A 49 0.57 7.43 17.66
CA LEU A 49 0.14 7.09 16.30
C LEU A 49 1.03 6.03 15.61
N ARG A 50 2.29 5.87 16.04
CA ARG A 50 3.26 4.99 15.36
C ARG A 50 2.88 3.52 15.36
N ILE A 51 2.14 3.06 16.37
CA ILE A 51 1.74 1.65 16.45
C ILE A 51 0.67 1.30 15.42
N TYR A 52 -0.11 2.28 14.98
CA TYR A 52 -1.20 2.05 14.04
C TYR A 52 -0.71 1.86 12.61
N HIS A 53 0.35 2.56 12.19
CA HIS A 53 0.84 2.43 10.82
C HIS A 53 1.28 0.99 10.47
N PRO A 54 2.15 0.31 11.24
CA PRO A 54 2.54 -1.07 10.93
C PRO A 54 1.36 -2.06 10.98
N THR A 55 0.44 -1.89 11.93
CA THR A 55 -0.73 -2.78 12.04
C THR A 55 -1.68 -2.61 10.85
N LEU A 56 -1.93 -1.36 10.41
CA LEU A 56 -2.66 -1.06 9.18
C LEU A 56 -1.91 -1.59 7.95
N ALA A 57 -0.58 -1.45 7.89
CA ALA A 57 0.23 -1.85 6.74
C ALA A 57 0.09 -3.35 6.46
N VAL A 58 0.14 -4.19 7.51
CA VAL A 58 -0.04 -5.65 7.38
C VAL A 58 -1.46 -6.01 6.97
N GLY A 59 -2.48 -5.40 7.59
CA GLY A 59 -3.88 -5.67 7.25
C GLY A 59 -4.21 -5.28 5.80
N ILE A 60 -3.71 -4.13 5.35
CA ILE A 60 -3.91 -3.65 3.98
C ILE A 60 -3.09 -4.49 2.99
N ALA A 61 -1.88 -4.96 3.35
CA ALA A 61 -1.14 -5.90 2.52
C ALA A 61 -1.93 -7.18 2.25
N PHE A 62 -2.57 -7.74 3.29
CA PHE A 62 -3.42 -8.93 3.13
C PHE A 62 -4.61 -8.64 2.19
N TYR A 63 -5.30 -7.52 2.40
CA TYR A 63 -6.39 -7.10 1.50
C TYR A 63 -5.91 -6.98 0.05
N MET A 64 -4.80 -6.28 -0.18
CA MET A 64 -4.23 -6.04 -1.50
C MET A 64 -3.86 -7.34 -2.20
N LEU A 65 -3.15 -8.24 -1.50
CA LEU A 65 -2.73 -9.54 -2.03
C LEU A 65 -3.93 -10.33 -2.54
N VAL A 66 -5.02 -10.39 -1.78
CA VAL A 66 -6.22 -11.14 -2.16
C VAL A 66 -6.98 -10.43 -3.28
N VAL A 67 -7.23 -9.13 -3.13
CA VAL A 67 -8.12 -8.38 -4.03
C VAL A 67 -7.48 -8.15 -5.39
N LEU A 68 -6.23 -7.72 -5.46
CA LEU A 68 -5.55 -7.50 -6.75
C LEU A 68 -5.37 -8.83 -7.49
N THR A 69 -5.07 -9.91 -6.77
CA THR A 69 -5.00 -11.26 -7.35
C THR A 69 -6.32 -11.68 -7.96
N ARG A 70 -7.43 -11.50 -7.24
CA ARG A 70 -8.75 -11.80 -7.79
C ARG A 70 -9.10 -10.91 -8.99
N LEU A 71 -8.82 -9.62 -8.92
CA LEU A 71 -9.10 -8.68 -10.03
C LEU A 71 -8.33 -9.06 -11.30
N MET A 72 -7.04 -9.41 -11.20
CA MET A 72 -6.25 -9.80 -12.38
C MET A 72 -6.67 -11.15 -12.98
N LEU A 73 -7.24 -12.05 -12.18
CA LEU A 73 -7.80 -13.33 -12.66
C LEU A 73 -9.19 -13.16 -13.28
N ASP A 74 -10.05 -12.32 -12.68
CA ASP A 74 -11.39 -12.03 -13.18
C ASP A 74 -11.38 -11.19 -14.48
N ARG A 75 -10.33 -10.39 -14.67
CA ARG A 75 -10.13 -9.47 -15.82
C ARG A 75 -8.74 -9.69 -16.43
N PRO A 76 -8.50 -10.82 -17.10
CA PRO A 76 -7.18 -11.17 -17.59
C PRO A 76 -6.75 -10.22 -18.69
N SER A 77 -5.62 -9.60 -18.41
CA SER A 77 -4.83 -8.79 -19.31
C SER A 77 -3.37 -9.06 -18.97
N PRO A 78 -2.47 -9.28 -19.95
CA PRO A 78 -1.04 -9.48 -19.66
C PRO A 78 -0.46 -8.34 -18.81
N THR A 79 -0.93 -7.12 -19.04
CA THR A 79 -0.54 -5.93 -18.26
C THR A 79 -1.09 -5.99 -16.84
N ALA A 80 -2.37 -6.34 -16.66
CA ALA A 80 -2.97 -6.46 -15.32
C ALA A 80 -2.25 -7.53 -14.48
N TYR A 81 -1.92 -8.67 -15.08
CA TYR A 81 -1.22 -9.75 -14.39
C TYR A 81 0.20 -9.33 -13.94
N ARG A 82 0.97 -8.71 -14.85
CA ARG A 82 2.32 -8.20 -14.53
C ARG A 82 2.29 -7.14 -13.43
N LEU A 83 1.36 -6.18 -13.53
CA LEU A 83 1.21 -5.12 -12.54
C LEU A 83 0.74 -5.67 -11.18
N GLY A 84 -0.23 -6.60 -11.17
CA GLY A 84 -0.75 -7.20 -9.95
C GLY A 84 0.30 -8.00 -9.19
N ILE A 85 1.07 -8.86 -9.87
CA ILE A 85 2.18 -9.61 -9.26
C ILE A 85 3.29 -8.64 -8.82
N GLY A 86 3.69 -7.72 -9.68
CA GLY A 86 4.74 -6.75 -9.37
C GLY A 86 4.39 -5.91 -8.13
N PHE A 87 3.15 -5.42 -8.05
CA PHE A 87 2.66 -4.65 -6.90
C PHE A 87 2.69 -5.50 -5.63
N ASN A 88 2.16 -6.73 -5.67
CA ASN A 88 2.11 -7.60 -4.51
C ASN A 88 3.50 -7.93 -3.96
N LEU A 89 4.45 -8.27 -4.84
CA LEU A 89 5.84 -8.53 -4.44
C LEU A 89 6.49 -7.28 -3.86
N LEU A 90 6.30 -6.13 -4.50
CA LEU A 90 6.88 -4.87 -4.05
C LEU A 90 6.28 -4.40 -2.72
N TYR A 91 4.98 -4.61 -2.48
CA TYR A 91 4.35 -4.30 -1.20
C TYR A 91 4.93 -5.17 -0.08
N VAL A 92 5.13 -6.48 -0.32
CA VAL A 92 5.77 -7.35 0.68
C VAL A 92 7.20 -6.90 0.96
N ALA A 93 7.98 -6.54 -0.07
CA ALA A 93 9.30 -5.94 0.12
C ALA A 93 9.22 -4.63 0.91
N GLN A 94 8.19 -3.82 0.68
CA GLN A 94 7.95 -2.57 1.38
C GLN A 94 7.70 -2.78 2.88
N LEU A 95 7.01 -3.84 3.28
CA LEU A 95 6.90 -4.21 4.70
C LEU A 95 8.28 -4.50 5.30
N GLY A 96 9.15 -5.19 4.55
CA GLY A 96 10.54 -5.43 4.94
C GLY A 96 11.35 -4.15 5.08
N LEU A 97 11.19 -3.21 4.13
CA LEU A 97 11.81 -1.88 4.21
C LEU A 97 11.27 -1.08 5.41
N GLY A 98 9.99 -1.22 5.76
CA GLY A 98 9.41 -0.58 6.94
C GLY A 98 10.02 -1.12 8.23
N LEU A 99 10.18 -2.45 8.33
CA LEU A 99 10.87 -3.08 9.45
C LEU A 99 12.33 -2.63 9.53
N LEU A 100 13.03 -2.58 8.40
CA LEU A 100 14.40 -2.08 8.32
C LEU A 100 14.48 -0.63 8.78
N ASN A 101 13.52 0.22 8.40
CA ASN A 101 13.44 1.60 8.84
C ASN A 101 13.34 1.71 10.37
N VAL A 102 12.48 0.91 11.00
CA VAL A 102 12.37 0.85 12.47
C VAL A 102 13.68 0.38 13.10
N TRP A 103 14.28 -0.69 12.56
CA TRP A 103 15.53 -1.25 13.07
C TRP A 103 16.70 -0.25 13.01
N LEU A 104 16.77 0.52 11.93
CA LEU A 104 17.77 1.58 11.75
C LEU A 104 17.46 2.85 12.57
N LYS A 105 16.36 2.90 13.32
CA LYS A 105 15.87 4.09 14.05
C LYS A 105 15.50 5.25 13.12
N ALA A 106 14.89 4.92 11.99
CA ALA A 106 14.32 5.83 11.01
C ALA A 106 15.28 6.95 10.53
N PRO A 107 16.49 6.63 10.01
CA PRO A 107 17.36 7.65 9.45
C PRO A 107 16.70 8.25 8.20
N VAL A 108 16.90 9.55 7.98
CA VAL A 108 16.20 10.32 6.92
C VAL A 108 16.29 9.67 5.55
N TRP A 109 17.47 9.17 5.15
CA TRP A 109 17.65 8.52 3.85
C TRP A 109 16.78 7.27 3.68
N MET A 110 16.59 6.48 4.74
CA MET A 110 15.79 5.26 4.69
C MET A 110 14.30 5.60 4.65
N GLN A 111 13.87 6.65 5.35
CA GLN A 111 12.53 7.19 5.23
C GLN A 111 12.23 7.63 3.78
N LEU A 112 13.19 8.30 3.12
CA LEU A 112 13.06 8.70 1.71
C LEU A 112 12.99 7.50 0.76
N VAL A 113 13.82 6.48 0.97
CA VAL A 113 13.75 5.24 0.17
C VAL A 113 12.40 4.55 0.36
N HIS A 114 11.93 4.43 1.60
CA HIS A 114 10.63 3.85 1.91
C HIS A 114 9.50 4.65 1.26
N LEU A 115 9.55 5.99 1.30
CA LEU A 115 8.56 6.85 0.65
C LEU A 115 8.58 6.66 -0.88
N LEU A 116 9.76 6.66 -1.50
CA LEU A 116 9.91 6.47 -2.95
C LEU A 116 9.27 5.17 -3.43
N ILE A 117 9.49 4.06 -2.72
CA ILE A 117 8.86 2.78 -3.08
C ILE A 117 7.34 2.84 -2.89
N THR A 118 6.84 3.57 -1.89
CA THR A 118 5.40 3.80 -1.70
C THR A 118 4.80 4.58 -2.87
N ASP A 119 5.51 5.58 -3.39
CA ASP A 119 5.08 6.36 -4.58
C ASP A 119 5.02 5.47 -5.83
N ILE A 120 6.00 4.58 -6.01
CA ILE A 120 5.99 3.59 -7.09
C ILE A 120 4.77 2.67 -6.94
N LEU A 121 4.50 2.15 -5.74
CA LEU A 121 3.33 1.34 -5.46
C LEU A 121 2.02 2.09 -5.80
N TRP A 122 1.91 3.36 -5.41
CA TRP A 122 0.76 4.20 -5.74
C TRP A 122 0.54 4.30 -7.25
N ILE A 123 1.59 4.62 -8.01
CA ILE A 123 1.51 4.72 -9.48
C ILE A 123 1.12 3.37 -10.09
N MET A 124 1.73 2.27 -9.64
CA MET A 124 1.40 0.92 -10.10
C MET A 124 -0.08 0.59 -9.83
N LEU A 125 -0.60 0.94 -8.65
CA LEU A 125 -1.99 0.70 -8.28
C LEU A 125 -2.96 1.52 -9.15
N VAL A 126 -2.64 2.79 -9.44
CA VAL A 126 -3.46 3.63 -10.33
C VAL A 126 -3.52 3.05 -11.74
N VAL A 127 -2.37 2.65 -12.30
CA VAL A 127 -2.31 2.05 -13.65
C VAL A 127 -3.00 0.68 -13.67
N PHE A 128 -2.81 -0.15 -12.64
CA PHE A 128 -3.51 -1.42 -12.48
C PHE A 128 -5.02 -1.21 -12.45
N SER A 129 -5.49 -0.25 -11.65
CA SER A 129 -6.90 0.11 -11.50
C SER A 129 -7.52 0.54 -12.84
N ALA A 130 -6.85 1.42 -13.58
CA ALA A 130 -7.28 1.84 -14.90
C ALA A 130 -7.36 0.66 -15.88
N THR A 131 -6.35 -0.22 -15.86
CA THR A 131 -6.30 -1.43 -16.71
C THR A 131 -7.46 -2.37 -16.41
N ILE A 132 -7.75 -2.63 -15.13
CA ILE A 132 -8.84 -3.51 -14.69
C ILE A 132 -10.21 -2.96 -15.09
N LEU A 133 -10.41 -1.65 -14.94
CA LEU A 133 -11.68 -1.00 -15.28
C LEU A 133 -11.91 -0.94 -16.79
N ALA A 134 -10.86 -0.81 -17.59
CA ALA A 134 -10.94 -0.82 -19.05
C ALA A 134 -11.12 -2.23 -19.65
N THR A 135 -10.63 -3.27 -18.96
CA THR A 135 -10.69 -4.67 -19.44
C THR A 135 -12.07 -5.27 -19.18
N ARG A 136 -12.66 -5.96 -20.18
CA ARG A 136 -13.96 -6.63 -20.01
C ARG A 136 -13.84 -7.92 -19.16
N PRO A 137 -14.91 -8.35 -18.46
CA PRO A 137 -14.94 -9.65 -17.81
C PRO A 137 -14.64 -10.79 -18.80
N GLN A 138 -13.96 -11.84 -18.34
CA GLN A 138 -13.98 -13.11 -19.07
C GLN A 138 -15.41 -13.64 -19.09
N GLU A 139 -15.93 -13.93 -20.29
CA GLU A 139 -17.10 -14.80 -20.41
C GLU A 139 -16.65 -16.21 -20.06
N LYS A 140 -17.29 -16.80 -19.05
CA LYS A 140 -17.07 -18.21 -18.70
C LYS A 140 -17.49 -19.05 -19.92
N PRO A 141 -16.65 -19.97 -20.43
CA PRO A 141 -17.03 -20.80 -21.56
C PRO A 141 -18.35 -21.51 -21.24
N ALA A 142 -19.30 -21.49 -22.19
CA ALA A 142 -20.55 -22.22 -22.04
C ALA A 142 -20.23 -23.69 -21.73
N PRO A 143 -20.94 -24.34 -20.78
CA PRO A 143 -20.71 -25.74 -20.49
C PRO A 143 -20.89 -26.52 -21.79
N VAL A 144 -19.86 -27.29 -22.17
CA VAL A 144 -19.93 -28.23 -23.30
C VAL A 144 -21.07 -29.19 -22.96
N ARG A 145 -22.20 -29.04 -23.65
CA ARG A 145 -23.29 -30.03 -23.58
C ARG A 145 -22.77 -31.25 -24.33
N VAL A 146 -22.40 -32.28 -23.57
CA VAL A 146 -22.11 -33.64 -24.06
C VAL A 146 -23.39 -34.44 -24.13
#